data_AF-A0A9P1BRB4-F1
#
_entry.id   AF-A0A9P1BRB4-F1
#
_cell.length_a   1.000
_cell.length_b   1.000
_cell.length_c   1.000
_cell.angle_alpha   90.00
_cell.angle_beta   90.00
_cell.angle_gamma   90.00
#
_symmetry.space_group_name_H-M   'P 1'
#
loop_
_entity.id
_entity.type
_entity.pdbx_description
1 polymer ?
#
loop_
_entity_poly.entity_id
_entity_poly.type
_entity_poly.pdbx_seq_one_letter_code
_entity_poly.pdbx_strand_id
1 'polypeptide(L)'
;MAAMWTLLSVFLCISTVRGEDETCATCGQSPPAQSAALLQSSVQRNSKTAVGPHVFSPAQLFGPGPMGRHVSQTQMGRMGPRMGPHPHQRMSQPHFSFEQRRAGGQSKGESLYGGAELTPCQDPHAWTPDNDIYGWCDMYTAPVQPDEATCNAAGEGCRYNYGYCYCEKSEGCNAVGGIWNPWTCRQEMEQMMPEYLEKILEAKNAGTCENKEVWGMKVEDLVAWPASKCCTDYPSTLCDHNVQPMNPCKEQTDFKADAYAYAYCDLWSSPPSKEMCDATPDCKDEWGYCTCKTKASCELLGGYFMGTTCQEELGYWYPGVHEAVKEALDKQTCQGVEGPWGDIKYSVDMMGFACCGSQKSVCEELDNYDAGYSSMY
;
A
#
# COMPACT_ATOMS: atom_id res chain seq x y z
N MET A 1 55.80 -0.38 9.16
CA MET A 1 56.97 -1.28 9.08
C MET A 1 56.45 -2.68 9.40
N ALA A 2 56.02 -3.43 8.38
CA ALA A 2 56.73 -4.58 7.77
C ALA A 2 56.59 -5.84 8.64
N ALA A 3 56.22 -7.05 8.21
CA ALA A 3 55.87 -7.73 6.95
C ALA A 3 55.13 -9.03 7.41
N MET A 4 54.03 -9.54 6.82
CA MET A 4 53.83 -10.23 5.53
C MET A 4 54.67 -11.53 5.35
N TRP A 5 53.99 -12.61 4.86
CA TRP A 5 54.47 -13.91 4.31
C TRP A 5 54.52 -15.12 5.30
N THR A 6 54.04 -16.36 5.06
CA THR A 6 53.40 -17.05 3.90
C THR A 6 52.83 -18.43 4.27
N LEU A 7 51.75 -18.83 3.57
CA LEU A 7 51.39 -20.14 2.96
C LEU A 7 51.85 -21.49 3.55
N LEU A 8 50.88 -22.42 3.68
CA LEU A 8 51.08 -23.83 3.32
C LEU A 8 49.78 -24.48 2.81
N SER A 9 49.93 -25.19 1.70
CA SER A 9 48.92 -25.80 0.84
C SER A 9 48.69 -27.27 1.18
N VAL A 10 47.47 -27.81 0.94
CA VAL A 10 47.28 -29.24 0.63
C VAL A 10 46.22 -29.39 -0.48
N PHE A 11 46.68 -30.01 -1.57
CA PHE A 11 45.95 -30.50 -2.74
C PHE A 11 45.47 -31.95 -2.52
N LEU A 12 44.35 -32.33 -3.14
CA LEU A 12 44.03 -33.62 -3.82
C LEU A 12 42.53 -33.56 -4.24
N CYS A 13 42.12 -33.40 -5.52
CA CYS A 13 42.12 -34.34 -6.67
C CYS A 13 41.50 -35.71 -6.33
N ILE A 14 40.61 -36.38 -7.08
CA ILE A 14 39.99 -36.32 -8.42
C ILE A 14 38.84 -37.37 -8.38
N SER A 15 37.75 -37.21 -9.13
CA SER A 15 37.17 -38.28 -10.00
C SER A 15 36.04 -37.76 -10.88
N THR A 16 36.37 -37.65 -12.15
CA THR A 16 35.54 -37.54 -13.35
C THR A 16 34.74 -38.81 -13.61
N VAL A 17 33.50 -38.68 -14.09
CA VAL A 17 32.83 -39.70 -14.91
C VAL A 17 32.36 -39.05 -16.22
N ARG A 18 32.70 -39.73 -17.31
CA ARG A 18 32.54 -39.39 -18.73
C ARG A 18 31.76 -40.53 -19.38
N GLY A 19 30.90 -40.22 -20.35
CA GLY A 19 30.22 -41.14 -21.27
C GLY A 19 29.08 -40.38 -21.95
N GLU A 20 29.27 -39.76 -23.12
CA GLU A 20 29.36 -40.31 -24.50
C GLU A 20 28.02 -40.87 -25.02
N ASP A 21 27.48 -40.11 -25.99
CA ASP A 21 26.82 -40.49 -27.25
C ASP A 21 25.68 -41.53 -27.29
N GLU A 22 24.53 -41.11 -27.83
CA GLU A 22 23.96 -41.74 -29.04
C GLU A 22 22.84 -40.89 -29.66
N THR A 23 23.09 -40.41 -30.88
CA THR A 23 22.10 -39.94 -31.84
C THR A 23 21.35 -41.13 -32.45
N CYS A 24 20.01 -41.07 -32.52
CA CYS A 24 19.28 -41.87 -33.50
C CYS A 24 18.08 -41.08 -34.05
N ALA A 25 18.03 -41.01 -35.38
CA ALA A 25 17.02 -40.35 -36.17
C ALA A 25 15.88 -41.31 -36.55
N THR A 26 14.73 -40.69 -36.87
CA THR A 26 13.68 -41.10 -37.83
C THR A 26 12.61 -42.14 -37.45
N CYS A 27 11.41 -41.83 -38.00
CA CYS A 27 10.16 -42.60 -38.10
C CYS A 27 9.27 -42.52 -36.84
N GLY A 28 8.17 -41.75 -36.81
CA GLY A 28 7.17 -41.52 -37.85
C GLY A 28 5.99 -42.44 -37.59
N GLN A 29 4.95 -41.95 -36.90
CA GLN A 29 3.57 -42.42 -36.99
C GLN A 29 2.63 -41.55 -36.12
N SER A 30 1.68 -40.91 -36.79
CA SER A 30 0.37 -40.52 -36.28
C SER A 30 -0.67 -41.26 -37.16
N PRO A 31 -1.99 -41.29 -36.86
CA PRO A 31 -2.76 -41.14 -35.62
C PRO A 31 -3.71 -42.38 -35.46
N PRO A 32 -4.91 -42.38 -34.80
CA PRO A 32 -6.04 -41.50 -35.10
C PRO A 32 -6.81 -40.93 -33.89
N ALA A 33 -7.54 -39.86 -34.19
CA ALA A 33 -8.59 -39.27 -33.39
C ALA A 33 -9.77 -40.24 -33.15
N GLN A 34 -10.39 -40.16 -31.96
CA GLN A 34 -11.80 -40.52 -31.77
C GLN A 34 -12.47 -39.60 -30.73
N SER A 35 -13.47 -38.88 -31.25
CA SER A 35 -14.83 -38.76 -30.70
C SER A 35 -15.10 -37.89 -29.47
N ALA A 36 -15.82 -36.82 -29.77
CA ALA A 36 -16.70 -36.05 -28.91
C ALA A 36 -17.68 -36.92 -28.10
N ALA A 37 -17.96 -36.49 -26.86
CA ALA A 37 -19.21 -36.79 -26.18
C ALA A 37 -19.62 -35.57 -25.35
N LEU A 38 -20.66 -34.91 -25.85
CA LEU A 38 -21.55 -33.99 -25.14
C LEU A 38 -22.20 -34.71 -23.96
N LEU A 39 -22.16 -34.13 -22.76
CA LEU A 39 -23.20 -34.34 -21.75
C LEU A 39 -23.56 -32.99 -21.11
N GLN A 40 -24.68 -32.46 -21.58
CA GLN A 40 -25.48 -31.47 -20.87
C GLN A 40 -26.07 -32.12 -19.61
N SER A 41 -25.90 -31.47 -18.47
CA SER A 41 -26.62 -31.81 -17.24
C SER A 41 -27.07 -30.51 -16.58
N SER A 42 -28.31 -30.16 -16.88
CA SER A 42 -29.13 -29.17 -16.20
C SER A 42 -29.36 -29.57 -14.74
N VAL A 43 -28.92 -28.74 -13.80
CA VAL A 43 -29.39 -28.79 -12.41
C VAL A 43 -29.84 -27.38 -12.00
N GLN A 44 -31.16 -27.19 -12.00
CA GLN A 44 -31.81 -26.15 -11.21
C GLN A 44 -31.59 -26.46 -9.73
N ARG A 45 -31.03 -25.51 -8.96
CA ARG A 45 -31.29 -25.41 -7.53
C ARG A 45 -31.59 -23.98 -7.13
N ASN A 46 -32.83 -23.81 -6.70
CA ASN A 46 -33.28 -22.78 -5.76
C ASN A 46 -32.40 -22.79 -4.52
N SER A 47 -31.88 -21.64 -4.12
CA SER A 47 -31.47 -21.42 -2.72
C SER A 47 -31.83 -20.01 -2.28
N LYS A 48 -32.62 -19.98 -1.22
CA LYS A 48 -33.15 -18.82 -0.52
C LYS A 48 -32.01 -17.97 0.06
N THR A 49 -32.16 -16.66 -0.08
CA THR A 49 -31.36 -15.63 0.55
C THR A 49 -31.45 -15.73 2.07
N ALA A 50 -30.35 -16.07 2.75
CA ALA A 50 -30.19 -15.90 4.18
C ALA A 50 -29.46 -14.58 4.41
N VAL A 51 -30.12 -13.65 5.09
CA VAL A 51 -29.54 -12.36 5.52
C VAL A 51 -28.68 -12.66 6.76
N GLY A 52 -27.36 -12.66 6.59
CA GLY A 52 -26.36 -12.73 7.66
C GLY A 52 -25.78 -11.35 7.96
N PRO A 53 -25.17 -11.14 9.14
CA PRO A 53 -24.87 -9.84 9.70
C PRO A 53 -23.68 -9.15 9.01
N HIS A 54 -23.81 -7.85 8.76
CA HIS A 54 -22.70 -7.00 8.32
C HIS A 54 -21.66 -6.89 9.45
N VAL A 55 -20.46 -7.41 9.21
CA VAL A 55 -19.26 -7.08 9.98
C VAL A 55 -18.29 -6.42 9.00
N PHE A 56 -17.91 -5.19 9.30
CA PHE A 56 -17.04 -4.36 8.46
C PHE A 56 -15.61 -4.92 8.44
N SER A 57 -14.99 -4.93 7.27
CA SER A 57 -13.56 -5.22 7.10
C SER A 57 -12.71 -4.05 7.62
N PRO A 58 -11.59 -4.28 8.34
CA PRO A 58 -10.72 -3.22 8.86
C PRO A 58 -10.14 -2.29 7.79
N ALA A 59 -10.05 -2.75 6.53
CA ALA A 59 -9.57 -1.93 5.40
C ALA A 59 -10.50 -0.73 5.08
N GLN A 60 -11.69 -0.65 5.67
CA GLN A 60 -12.59 0.50 5.56
C GLN A 60 -12.44 1.53 6.69
N LEU A 61 -11.56 1.30 7.68
CA LEU A 61 -11.32 2.22 8.80
C LEU A 61 -10.22 3.27 8.53
N PHE A 62 -9.41 3.10 7.49
CA PHE A 62 -8.21 3.92 7.25
C PHE A 62 -8.14 4.58 5.86
N GLY A 63 -9.27 4.73 5.16
CA GLY A 63 -9.34 5.61 3.99
C GLY A 63 -9.48 7.08 4.40
N PRO A 64 -8.86 8.05 3.69
CA PRO A 64 -9.05 9.47 3.95
C PRO A 64 -10.44 9.88 3.46
N GLY A 65 -11.43 9.78 4.34
CA GLY A 65 -12.80 10.26 4.13
C GLY A 65 -13.13 11.36 5.14
N PRO A 66 -13.65 12.51 4.72
CA PRO A 66 -13.99 13.59 5.64
C PRO A 66 -15.31 13.24 6.34
N MET A 67 -15.43 13.53 7.64
CA MET A 67 -16.57 14.28 8.20
C MET A 67 -16.56 14.33 9.74
N GLY A 68 -16.57 15.57 10.25
CA GLY A 68 -17.50 16.07 11.26
C GLY A 68 -17.50 15.45 12.65
N ARG A 69 -16.71 16.01 13.58
CA ARG A 69 -16.94 15.85 15.02
C ARG A 69 -17.99 16.84 15.52
N HIS A 70 -19.05 16.33 16.14
CA HIS A 70 -19.79 17.03 17.20
C HIS A 70 -19.41 16.39 18.54
N VAL A 71 -18.94 17.21 19.49
CA VAL A 71 -18.70 16.80 20.88
C VAL A 71 -19.77 17.39 21.81
N SER A 72 -20.58 16.46 22.33
CA SER A 72 -21.18 16.32 23.68
C SER A 72 -21.76 17.51 24.46
N GLN A 73 -23.00 17.34 24.94
CA GLN A 73 -23.36 17.66 26.32
C GLN A 73 -24.37 16.64 26.91
N THR A 74 -24.16 16.35 28.19
CA THR A 74 -24.75 15.37 29.12
C THR A 74 -26.25 15.51 29.43
N GLN A 75 -27.00 14.39 29.55
CA GLN A 75 -27.93 14.12 30.68
C GLN A 75 -28.53 12.69 30.68
N MET A 76 -28.70 12.13 31.88
CA MET A 76 -29.34 10.83 32.15
C MET A 76 -30.86 10.83 31.88
N GLY A 77 -31.39 9.73 31.33
CA GLY A 77 -32.83 9.44 31.35
C GLY A 77 -33.25 8.22 30.51
N ARG A 78 -33.91 7.24 31.14
CA ARG A 78 -34.56 6.07 30.51
C ARG A 78 -35.57 6.48 29.43
N MET A 79 -35.59 5.79 28.29
CA MET A 79 -36.76 5.26 27.55
C MET A 79 -36.31 4.67 26.20
N GLY A 80 -36.68 3.43 25.89
CA GLY A 80 -36.76 2.95 24.48
C GLY A 80 -38.16 3.22 23.93
N PRO A 81 -38.56 2.65 22.77
CA PRO A 81 -37.89 2.50 21.47
C PRO A 81 -38.70 3.20 20.34
N ARG A 82 -38.12 3.40 19.14
CA ARG A 82 -38.77 3.44 17.79
C ARG A 82 -37.91 4.19 16.79
N MET A 83 -37.43 3.51 15.75
CA MET A 83 -37.18 4.14 14.45
C MET A 83 -37.73 3.23 13.34
N GLY A 84 -38.74 3.73 12.64
CA GLY A 84 -39.13 3.26 11.31
C GLY A 84 -38.30 3.98 10.23
N PRO A 85 -38.46 3.60 8.96
CA PRO A 85 -37.51 3.93 7.92
C PRO A 85 -37.78 5.30 7.29
N HIS A 86 -36.74 6.09 7.07
CA HIS A 86 -36.75 7.26 6.18
C HIS A 86 -35.63 7.14 5.13
N PRO A 87 -35.81 7.75 3.96
CA PRO A 87 -35.38 7.21 2.68
C PRO A 87 -34.03 7.76 2.25
N HIS A 88 -33.27 6.95 1.51
CA HIS A 88 -32.06 7.38 0.82
C HIS A 88 -32.37 8.49 -0.19
N GLN A 89 -31.88 9.70 0.07
CA GLN A 89 -31.58 10.65 -0.98
C GLN A 89 -30.18 10.32 -1.52
N ARG A 90 -30.15 9.89 -2.79
CA ARG A 90 -28.94 9.79 -3.62
C ARG A 90 -28.30 11.18 -3.71
N MET A 91 -27.15 11.36 -3.06
CA MET A 91 -26.16 12.34 -3.53
C MET A 91 -25.24 11.62 -4.51
N SER A 92 -25.52 11.79 -5.79
CA SER A 92 -24.57 11.54 -6.87
C SER A 92 -23.34 12.41 -6.65
N GLN A 93 -22.18 11.80 -6.40
CA GLN A 93 -20.90 12.47 -6.52
C GLN A 93 -20.78 13.07 -7.92
N PRO A 94 -20.34 14.33 -8.08
CA PRO A 94 -20.01 14.83 -9.40
C PRO A 94 -18.73 14.12 -9.87
N HIS A 95 -18.82 13.43 -11.01
CA HIS A 95 -17.66 13.08 -11.80
C HIS A 95 -16.91 14.38 -12.15
N PHE A 96 -15.80 14.63 -11.46
CA PHE A 96 -14.86 15.68 -11.85
C PHE A 96 -14.07 15.17 -13.06
N SER A 97 -14.38 15.69 -14.25
CA SER A 97 -13.60 15.40 -15.46
C SER A 97 -12.26 16.15 -15.42
N PHE A 98 -11.18 15.40 -15.18
CA PHE A 98 -9.80 15.91 -15.17
C PHE A 98 -9.36 16.53 -16.52
N GLU A 99 -10.01 16.20 -17.63
CA GLU A 99 -9.63 16.68 -18.97
C GLU A 99 -9.77 18.20 -19.15
N GLN A 100 -10.61 18.88 -18.37
CA GLN A 100 -10.90 20.30 -18.60
C GLN A 100 -9.78 21.26 -18.14
N ARG A 101 -8.79 20.79 -17.37
CA ARG A 101 -7.62 21.62 -16.97
C ARG A 101 -6.45 21.57 -17.95
N ARG A 102 -6.41 20.60 -18.88
CA ARG A 102 -5.25 20.39 -19.79
C ARG A 102 -5.21 21.35 -20.98
N ALA A 103 -6.33 22.00 -21.32
CA ALA A 103 -6.41 22.92 -22.47
C ALA A 103 -5.77 24.31 -22.23
N GLY A 104 -5.29 24.59 -21.01
CA GLY A 104 -4.60 25.83 -20.66
C GLY A 104 -3.12 25.61 -20.42
N GLY A 105 -2.36 25.24 -21.45
CA GLY A 105 -0.90 25.23 -21.41
C GLY A 105 -0.34 26.65 -21.26
N GLN A 106 -0.34 27.19 -20.05
CA GLN A 106 0.50 28.33 -19.69
C GLN A 106 1.74 27.83 -18.98
N SER A 107 2.79 27.73 -19.78
CA SER A 107 4.16 27.55 -19.34
C SER A 107 4.64 28.76 -18.54
N LYS A 108 5.35 28.49 -17.44
CA LYS A 108 6.25 29.41 -16.73
C LYS A 108 5.61 30.72 -16.26
N GLY A 109 4.63 30.64 -15.37
CA GLY A 109 4.34 31.72 -14.44
C GLY A 109 5.35 31.67 -13.30
N GLU A 110 6.07 32.76 -13.05
CA GLU A 110 6.78 32.97 -11.79
C GLU A 110 5.82 32.61 -10.65
N SER A 111 6.25 31.72 -9.73
CA SER A 111 5.46 31.37 -8.55
C SER A 111 4.95 32.65 -7.90
N LEU A 112 3.63 32.77 -7.78
CA LEU A 112 2.93 33.91 -7.16
C LEU A 112 3.41 34.20 -5.72
N TYR A 113 4.18 33.29 -5.13
CA TYR A 113 4.64 33.32 -3.74
C TYR A 113 6.11 33.72 -3.54
N GLY A 114 6.80 34.21 -4.58
CA GLY A 114 8.10 34.88 -4.43
C GLY A 114 9.27 33.94 -4.18
N GLY A 115 10.00 33.58 -5.24
CA GLY A 115 11.41 33.18 -5.23
C GLY A 115 11.81 31.86 -4.55
N ALA A 116 11.35 31.59 -3.34
CA ALA A 116 11.66 30.37 -2.61
C ALA A 116 10.55 29.33 -2.86
N GLU A 117 10.92 28.18 -3.42
CA GLU A 117 10.02 27.06 -3.64
C GLU A 117 9.37 26.65 -2.30
N LEU A 118 8.04 26.58 -2.27
CA LEU A 118 7.30 26.04 -1.14
C LEU A 118 7.43 24.52 -1.19
N THR A 119 7.92 23.93 -0.12
CA THR A 119 8.19 22.50 -0.01
C THR A 119 7.62 22.00 1.32
N PRO A 120 7.09 20.76 1.36
CA PRO A 120 6.63 20.11 2.59
C PRO A 120 7.80 19.56 3.44
N CYS A 121 9.04 19.60 2.94
CA CYS A 121 10.21 19.08 3.65
C CYS A 121 10.74 20.06 4.70
N GLN A 122 11.40 19.54 5.72
CA GLN A 122 12.16 20.37 6.66
C GLN A 122 13.36 21.01 5.93
N ASP A 123 14.19 20.19 5.27
CA ASP A 123 15.32 20.68 4.47
C ASP A 123 14.88 20.86 3.00
N PRO A 124 14.94 22.09 2.44
CA PRO A 124 14.68 22.31 1.03
C PRO A 124 15.59 21.51 0.09
N HIS A 125 16.77 21.07 0.53
CA HIS A 125 17.64 20.20 -0.25
C HIS A 125 17.16 18.75 -0.31
N ALA A 126 16.30 18.33 0.60
CA ALA A 126 15.69 17.00 0.61
C ALA A 126 14.47 16.89 -0.33
N TRP A 127 14.00 18.03 -0.87
CA TRP A 127 12.86 18.12 -1.79
C TRP A 127 13.16 17.52 -3.16
N THR A 128 12.32 16.57 -3.58
CA THR A 128 12.39 15.93 -4.89
C THR A 128 11.18 16.33 -5.76
N PRO A 129 11.18 17.52 -6.37
CA PRO A 129 10.01 18.06 -7.08
C PRO A 129 9.55 17.22 -8.27
N ASP A 130 10.49 16.52 -8.90
CA ASP A 130 10.24 15.73 -10.11
C ASP A 130 9.93 14.26 -9.78
N ASN A 131 9.90 13.88 -8.49
CA ASN A 131 9.45 12.55 -8.09
C ASN A 131 7.94 12.41 -8.27
N ASP A 132 7.49 11.22 -8.64
CA ASP A 132 6.07 10.91 -8.81
C ASP A 132 5.44 10.70 -7.44
N ILE A 133 4.47 11.52 -7.06
CA ILE A 133 3.68 11.29 -5.83
C ILE A 133 2.59 10.25 -6.07
N TYR A 134 2.03 10.25 -7.28
CA TYR A 134 1.27 9.17 -7.89
C TYR A 134 1.33 9.31 -9.42
N GLY A 135 0.87 8.32 -10.16
CA GLY A 135 0.71 8.45 -11.60
C GLY A 135 -0.31 7.45 -12.11
N TRP A 136 -0.69 7.61 -13.37
CA TRP A 136 -1.60 6.68 -14.02
C TRP A 136 -1.12 6.37 -15.44
N CYS A 137 -1.41 5.14 -15.86
CA CYS A 137 -1.16 4.71 -17.22
C CYS A 137 -2.32 5.09 -18.13
N ASP A 138 -2.06 5.96 -19.10
CA ASP A 138 -3.04 6.29 -20.14
C ASP A 138 -2.88 5.33 -21.32
N MET A 139 -3.87 4.45 -21.43
CA MET A 139 -3.96 3.49 -22.51
C MET A 139 -4.81 4.00 -23.67
N TYR A 140 -5.53 5.12 -23.54
CA TYR A 140 -6.43 5.63 -24.58
C TYR A 140 -5.68 6.13 -25.81
N THR A 141 -4.42 6.51 -25.63
CA THR A 141 -3.53 6.91 -26.73
C THR A 141 -2.91 5.71 -27.45
N ALA A 142 -3.00 4.49 -26.89
CA ALA A 142 -2.47 3.30 -27.53
C ALA A 142 -3.36 2.93 -28.74
N PRO A 143 -2.77 2.63 -29.91
CA PRO A 143 -3.54 2.30 -31.11
C PRO A 143 -4.34 1.00 -30.97
N VAL A 144 -3.91 0.11 -30.07
CA VAL A 144 -4.58 -1.14 -29.71
C VAL A 144 -4.50 -1.30 -28.20
N GLN A 145 -5.63 -1.56 -27.53
CA GLN A 145 -5.63 -1.91 -26.10
C GLN A 145 -4.95 -3.27 -25.92
N PRO A 146 -4.03 -3.43 -24.96
CA PRO A 146 -3.45 -4.74 -24.68
C PRO A 146 -4.55 -5.69 -24.21
N ASP A 147 -4.44 -6.94 -24.65
CA ASP A 147 -5.26 -8.01 -24.09
C ASP A 147 -4.78 -8.39 -22.68
N GLU A 148 -5.57 -9.22 -22.01
CA GLU A 148 -5.28 -9.69 -20.65
C GLU A 148 -3.90 -10.36 -20.56
N ALA A 149 -3.55 -11.19 -21.55
CA ALA A 149 -2.27 -11.89 -21.58
C ALA A 149 -1.10 -10.91 -21.68
N THR A 150 -1.18 -9.90 -22.56
CA THR A 150 -0.15 -8.89 -22.75
C THR A 150 0.00 -8.02 -21.49
N CYS A 151 -1.13 -7.59 -20.91
CA CYS A 151 -1.12 -6.76 -19.71
C CYS A 151 -0.50 -7.47 -18.52
N ASN A 152 -0.92 -8.71 -18.25
CA ASN A 152 -0.40 -9.49 -17.12
C ASN A 152 1.06 -9.95 -17.35
N ALA A 153 1.49 -10.11 -18.61
CA ALA A 153 2.87 -10.45 -18.96
C ALA A 153 3.85 -9.27 -18.85
N ALA A 154 3.37 -8.03 -18.85
CA ALA A 154 4.23 -6.85 -18.69
C ALA A 154 4.94 -6.79 -17.33
N GLY A 155 4.45 -7.55 -16.35
CA GLY A 155 5.04 -7.64 -15.02
C GLY A 155 4.86 -6.36 -14.20
N GLU A 156 5.57 -6.32 -13.07
CA GLU A 156 5.75 -5.17 -12.15
C GLU A 156 4.64 -4.10 -12.15
N GLY A 157 3.57 -4.38 -11.41
CA GLY A 157 2.54 -3.37 -11.13
C GLY A 157 1.47 -3.24 -12.21
N CYS A 158 1.51 -4.02 -13.30
CA CYS A 158 0.44 -4.09 -14.29
C CYS A 158 -0.55 -5.22 -14.02
N ARG A 159 -1.84 -4.94 -14.20
CA ARG A 159 -2.93 -5.92 -14.10
C ARG A 159 -4.08 -5.60 -15.06
N TYR A 160 -4.63 -6.64 -15.67
CA TYR A 160 -5.84 -6.50 -16.47
C TYR A 160 -7.08 -6.56 -15.57
N ASN A 161 -7.93 -5.54 -15.60
CA ASN A 161 -9.18 -5.53 -14.86
C ASN A 161 -10.26 -4.74 -15.63
N TYR A 162 -11.52 -5.16 -15.55
CA TYR A 162 -12.68 -4.50 -16.17
C TYR A 162 -12.52 -4.11 -17.66
N GLY A 163 -11.71 -4.87 -18.41
CA GLY A 163 -11.46 -4.59 -19.84
C GLY A 163 -10.29 -3.63 -20.12
N TYR A 164 -9.52 -3.24 -19.10
CA TYR A 164 -8.41 -2.30 -19.21
C TYR A 164 -7.15 -2.82 -18.50
N CYS A 165 -5.99 -2.37 -18.96
CA CYS A 165 -4.73 -2.63 -18.28
C CYS A 165 -4.39 -1.49 -17.33
N TYR A 166 -4.30 -1.78 -16.03
CA TYR A 166 -3.91 -0.85 -14.99
C TYR A 166 -2.46 -1.09 -14.64
N CYS A 167 -1.60 -0.08 -14.75
CA CYS A 167 -0.21 -0.16 -14.34
C CYS A 167 0.06 0.89 -13.24
N GLU A 168 0.71 0.46 -12.16
CA GLU A 168 1.07 1.29 -11.01
C GLU A 168 2.42 2.00 -11.20
N LYS A 169 3.21 1.58 -12.20
CA LYS A 169 4.56 2.11 -12.47
C LYS A 169 4.73 2.47 -13.94
N SER A 170 5.65 3.40 -14.19
CA SER A 170 5.96 3.90 -15.52
C SER A 170 6.51 2.81 -16.45
N GLU A 171 7.34 1.91 -15.92
CA GLU A 171 7.99 0.83 -16.64
C GLU A 171 6.97 -0.14 -17.21
N GLY A 172 6.06 -0.63 -16.35
CA GLY A 172 4.96 -1.50 -16.74
C GLY A 172 4.04 -0.81 -17.76
N CYS A 173 3.68 0.45 -17.51
CA CYS A 173 2.84 1.24 -18.42
C CYS A 173 3.45 1.34 -19.83
N ASN A 174 4.74 1.68 -19.90
CA ASN A 174 5.45 1.79 -21.17
C ASN A 174 5.59 0.42 -21.86
N ALA A 175 5.76 -0.67 -21.09
CA ALA A 175 5.89 -2.03 -21.62
C ALA A 175 4.61 -2.51 -22.33
N VAL A 176 3.43 -2.07 -21.88
CA VAL A 176 2.13 -2.36 -22.54
C VAL A 176 1.77 -1.35 -23.63
N GLY A 177 2.68 -0.43 -23.97
CA GLY A 177 2.47 0.59 -25.00
C GLY A 177 1.60 1.77 -24.56
N GLY A 178 1.37 1.92 -23.24
CA GLY A 178 0.70 3.08 -22.66
C GLY A 178 1.60 4.29 -22.54
N ILE A 179 1.01 5.43 -22.17
CA ILE A 179 1.74 6.65 -21.80
C ILE A 179 1.59 6.86 -20.30
N TRP A 180 2.71 6.82 -19.57
CA TRP A 180 2.72 7.18 -18.16
C TRP A 180 2.46 8.67 -18.00
N ASN A 181 1.43 9.02 -17.23
CA ASN A 181 1.14 10.39 -16.83
C ASN A 181 1.52 10.53 -15.35
N PRO A 182 2.73 11.03 -15.06
CA PRO A 182 3.14 11.28 -13.69
C PRO A 182 2.36 12.48 -13.14
N TRP A 183 1.94 12.37 -11.88
CA TRP A 183 1.64 13.51 -11.05
C TRP A 183 2.84 13.73 -10.14
N THR A 184 3.58 14.81 -10.36
CA THR A 184 4.84 15.02 -9.63
C THR A 184 4.63 15.76 -8.32
N CYS A 185 5.58 15.65 -7.41
CA CYS A 185 5.64 16.42 -6.18
C CYS A 185 5.49 17.94 -6.40
N ARG A 186 6.13 18.49 -7.44
CA ARG A 186 5.95 19.89 -7.85
C ARG A 186 4.51 20.18 -8.26
N GLN A 187 3.91 19.33 -9.08
CA GLN A 187 2.54 19.52 -9.55
C GLN A 187 1.53 19.46 -8.41
N GLU A 188 1.72 18.55 -7.45
CA GLU A 188 0.89 18.48 -6.24
C GLU A 188 0.92 19.81 -5.48
N MET A 189 2.12 20.34 -5.21
CA MET A 189 2.26 21.60 -4.48
C MET A 189 1.75 22.80 -5.29
N GLU A 190 1.94 22.84 -6.61
CA GLU A 190 1.46 23.94 -7.46
C GLU A 190 -0.06 23.93 -7.67
N GLN A 191 -0.70 22.76 -7.62
CA GLN A 191 -2.14 22.60 -7.86
C GLN A 191 -2.96 22.41 -6.58
N MET A 192 -2.30 22.36 -5.43
CA MET A 192 -2.96 22.40 -4.13
C MET A 192 -3.85 23.64 -4.02
N MET A 193 -4.95 23.54 -3.29
CA MET A 193 -5.91 24.63 -3.18
C MET A 193 -5.23 25.89 -2.60
N PRO A 194 -5.49 27.09 -3.14
CA PRO A 194 -4.79 28.31 -2.70
C PRO A 194 -4.86 28.57 -1.20
N GLU A 195 -5.99 28.23 -0.56
CA GLU A 195 -6.18 28.37 0.89
C GLU A 195 -5.23 27.46 1.70
N TYR A 196 -4.93 26.25 1.18
CA TYR A 196 -3.94 25.36 1.81
C TYR A 196 -2.54 25.92 1.66
N LEU A 197 -2.18 26.38 0.46
CA LEU A 197 -0.87 26.98 0.20
C LEU A 197 -0.62 28.23 1.04
N GLU A 198 -1.64 29.07 1.22
CA GLU A 198 -1.57 30.22 2.12
C GLU A 198 -1.28 29.78 3.56
N LYS A 199 -1.97 28.77 4.09
CA LYS A 199 -1.71 28.28 5.45
C LYS A 199 -0.37 27.58 5.63
N ILE A 200 0.08 26.82 4.63
CA ILE A 200 1.42 26.22 4.65
C ILE A 200 2.49 27.32 4.62
N LEU A 201 2.30 28.38 3.82
CA LEU A 201 3.22 29.51 3.79
C LEU A 201 3.22 30.30 5.11
N GLU A 202 2.05 30.53 5.70
CA GLU A 202 1.94 31.10 7.04
C GLU A 202 2.66 30.23 8.09
N ALA A 203 2.60 28.91 7.96
CA ALA A 203 3.28 27.97 8.85
C ALA A 203 4.80 28.04 8.70
N LYS A 204 5.27 27.99 7.45
CA LYS A 204 6.69 28.17 7.09
C LYS A 204 7.25 29.47 7.65
N ASN A 205 6.54 30.58 7.47
CA ASN A 205 6.98 31.90 7.93
C ASN A 205 6.96 32.02 9.46
N ALA A 206 6.02 31.33 10.13
CA ALA A 206 5.97 31.26 11.58
C ALA A 206 7.02 30.29 12.17
N GLY A 207 7.56 29.38 11.35
CA GLY A 207 8.43 28.28 11.81
C GLY A 207 7.68 27.22 12.61
N THR A 208 6.34 27.15 12.50
CA THR A 208 5.50 26.19 13.22
C THR A 208 4.16 26.01 12.52
N CYS A 209 3.60 24.81 12.60
CA CYS A 209 2.27 24.47 12.11
C CYS A 209 1.19 24.49 13.20
N GLU A 210 1.58 24.76 14.45
CA GLU A 210 0.66 24.77 15.60
C GLU A 210 -0.53 25.70 15.37
N ASN A 211 -1.72 25.19 15.68
CA ASN A 211 -3.00 25.91 15.59
C ASN A 211 -3.34 26.45 14.18
N LYS A 212 -2.73 25.88 13.13
CA LYS A 212 -3.07 26.20 11.74
C LYS A 212 -3.90 25.07 11.16
N GLU A 213 -5.08 25.42 10.68
CA GLU A 213 -5.99 24.49 10.03
C GLU A 213 -6.68 25.14 8.82
N VAL A 214 -7.06 24.31 7.86
CA VAL A 214 -7.97 24.68 6.78
C VAL A 214 -9.09 23.67 6.73
N TRP A 215 -10.34 24.16 6.82
CA TRP A 215 -11.55 23.33 6.81
C TRP A 215 -11.53 22.16 7.81
N GLY A 216 -10.93 22.40 8.99
CA GLY A 216 -10.82 21.42 10.08
C GLY A 216 -9.72 20.37 9.90
N MET A 217 -8.85 20.51 8.89
CA MET A 217 -7.62 19.72 8.75
C MET A 217 -6.43 20.55 9.20
N LYS A 218 -5.56 19.98 10.04
CA LYS A 218 -4.35 20.64 10.49
C LYS A 218 -3.36 20.76 9.34
N VAL A 219 -2.54 21.81 9.34
CA VAL A 219 -1.48 21.96 8.34
C VAL A 219 -0.45 20.83 8.41
N GLU A 220 -0.17 20.31 9.61
CA GLU A 220 0.65 19.10 9.84
C GLU A 220 0.18 17.93 8.97
N ASP A 221 -1.12 17.63 9.01
CA ASP A 221 -1.71 16.53 8.24
C ASP A 221 -1.66 16.79 6.73
N LEU A 222 -1.82 18.05 6.31
CA LEU A 222 -1.78 18.46 4.91
C LEU A 222 -0.39 18.29 4.29
N VAL A 223 0.69 18.51 5.06
CA VAL A 223 2.06 18.40 4.55
C VAL A 223 2.66 17.01 4.74
N ALA A 224 2.16 16.20 5.68
CA ALA A 224 2.73 14.89 5.99
C ALA A 224 2.66 13.93 4.78
N TRP A 225 1.51 13.84 4.10
CA TRP A 225 1.38 12.94 2.94
C TRP A 225 2.29 13.36 1.76
N PRO A 226 2.31 14.62 1.29
CA PRO A 226 3.29 15.04 0.30
C PRO A 226 4.74 14.83 0.76
N ALA A 227 5.06 15.12 2.03
CA ALA A 227 6.41 14.91 2.54
C ALA A 227 6.85 13.45 2.45
N SER A 228 5.96 12.50 2.76
CA SER A 228 6.26 11.06 2.72
C SER A 228 6.73 10.54 1.35
N LYS A 229 6.35 11.23 0.28
CA LYS A 229 6.68 10.85 -1.10
C LYS A 229 7.76 11.72 -1.71
N CYS A 230 7.94 12.92 -1.20
CA CYS A 230 8.69 13.96 -1.89
C CYS A 230 9.88 14.50 -1.08
N CYS A 231 10.07 14.02 0.15
CA CYS A 231 11.14 14.43 1.03
C CYS A 231 12.03 13.23 1.35
N THR A 232 13.31 13.33 1.00
CA THR A 232 14.29 12.28 1.30
C THR A 232 14.66 12.18 2.79
N ASP A 233 14.31 13.20 3.57
CA ASP A 233 14.49 13.30 5.03
C ASP A 233 13.23 12.97 5.83
N TYR A 234 12.16 12.50 5.17
CA TYR A 234 10.95 12.03 5.86
C TYR A 234 11.30 10.98 6.93
N PRO A 235 10.73 11.04 8.16
CA PRO A 235 9.52 11.76 8.59
C PRO A 235 9.73 13.23 9.02
N SER A 236 10.91 13.81 8.84
CA SER A 236 11.05 15.25 9.08
C SER A 236 10.27 16.05 8.02
N THR A 237 9.43 16.97 8.48
CA THR A 237 8.57 17.79 7.60
C THR A 237 8.75 19.28 7.91
N LEU A 238 8.10 20.14 7.12
CA LEU A 238 7.98 21.56 7.41
C LEU A 238 7.40 21.84 8.81
N CYS A 239 6.56 20.95 9.32
CA CYS A 239 5.86 21.08 10.59
C CYS A 239 6.58 20.35 11.73
N ASP A 240 7.14 19.18 11.45
CA ASP A 240 7.70 18.26 12.43
C ASP A 240 9.21 18.16 12.22
N HIS A 241 9.97 18.95 12.98
CA HIS A 241 11.40 19.11 12.73
C HIS A 241 12.23 18.06 13.49
N ASN A 242 13.20 17.47 12.80
CA ASN A 242 14.20 16.53 13.29
C ASN A 242 13.61 15.20 13.76
N VAL A 243 12.40 14.87 13.31
CA VAL A 243 11.79 13.57 13.57
C VAL A 243 12.62 12.49 12.88
N GLN A 244 13.05 11.51 13.67
CA GLN A 244 13.82 10.38 13.17
C GLN A 244 12.88 9.25 12.76
N PRO A 245 13.19 8.52 11.68
CA PRO A 245 12.41 7.34 11.32
C PRO A 245 12.53 6.28 12.42
N MET A 246 11.39 5.92 12.98
CA MET A 246 11.22 4.82 13.93
C MET A 246 10.45 3.67 13.29
N ASN A 247 10.62 2.45 13.83
CA ASN A 247 9.97 1.24 13.35
C ASN A 247 9.19 0.56 14.50
N PRO A 248 8.27 -0.39 14.24
CA PRO A 248 7.42 -0.97 15.28
C PRO A 248 8.14 -1.92 16.23
N CYS A 249 9.41 -2.26 16.01
CA CYS A 249 10.16 -3.24 16.80
C CYS A 249 10.94 -2.58 17.94
N LYS A 250 11.11 -3.30 19.05
CA LYS A 250 11.92 -2.82 20.17
C LYS A 250 13.40 -2.65 19.79
N GLU A 251 13.94 -3.63 19.06
CA GLU A 251 15.32 -3.64 18.58
C GLU A 251 15.34 -3.37 17.07
N GLN A 252 16.15 -2.39 16.62
CA GLN A 252 16.23 -2.03 15.20
C GLN A 252 16.68 -3.20 14.31
N THR A 253 17.52 -4.09 14.83
CA THR A 253 18.00 -5.28 14.11
C THR A 253 16.92 -6.34 13.90
N ASP A 254 15.80 -6.23 14.61
CA ASP A 254 14.67 -7.15 14.51
C ASP A 254 13.69 -6.75 13.39
N PHE A 255 13.82 -5.52 12.88
CA PHE A 255 12.97 -5.01 11.81
C PHE A 255 13.28 -5.68 10.47
N LYS A 256 12.25 -6.30 9.89
CA LYS A 256 12.28 -6.98 8.59
C LYS A 256 11.76 -6.05 7.50
N ALA A 257 12.61 -5.16 7.01
CA ALA A 257 12.27 -4.17 5.99
C ALA A 257 11.53 -4.76 4.76
N ASP A 258 11.98 -5.91 4.26
CA ASP A 258 11.44 -6.56 3.06
C ASP A 258 10.26 -7.51 3.32
N ALA A 259 9.85 -7.70 4.58
CA ALA A 259 8.64 -8.47 4.89
C ALA A 259 7.40 -7.67 4.48
N TYR A 260 6.28 -8.35 4.21
CA TYR A 260 5.03 -7.66 3.92
C TYR A 260 4.33 -7.23 5.21
N ALA A 261 4.12 -5.91 5.37
CA ALA A 261 3.31 -5.35 6.44
C ALA A 261 1.84 -5.72 6.29
N TYR A 262 1.35 -5.62 5.05
CA TYR A 262 0.09 -6.18 4.63
C TYR A 262 0.25 -6.80 3.25
N ALA A 263 -0.48 -7.88 3.02
CA ALA A 263 -0.61 -8.46 1.71
C ALA A 263 -1.98 -9.10 1.53
N TYR A 264 -2.49 -9.09 0.30
CA TYR A 264 -3.69 -9.80 -0.07
C TYR A 264 -3.59 -10.30 -1.51
N CYS A 265 -4.35 -11.36 -1.79
CA CYS A 265 -4.48 -11.90 -3.12
C CYS A 265 -5.80 -11.42 -3.74
N ASP A 266 -5.71 -10.65 -4.82
CA ASP A 266 -6.86 -10.24 -5.61
C ASP A 266 -7.21 -11.36 -6.61
N LEU A 267 -8.30 -12.07 -6.33
CA LEU A 267 -8.84 -13.15 -7.16
C LEU A 267 -10.16 -12.75 -7.83
N TRP A 268 -10.50 -11.46 -7.87
CA TRP A 268 -11.83 -11.01 -8.28
C TRP A 268 -12.15 -11.25 -9.76
N SER A 269 -11.13 -11.24 -10.63
CA SER A 269 -11.30 -11.49 -12.07
C SER A 269 -11.69 -12.94 -12.38
N SER A 270 -11.21 -13.89 -11.57
CA SER A 270 -11.45 -15.32 -11.75
C SER A 270 -11.44 -16.04 -10.40
N PRO A 271 -12.52 -15.92 -9.59
CA PRO A 271 -12.55 -16.49 -8.26
C PRO A 271 -12.40 -18.02 -8.34
N PRO A 272 -11.42 -18.62 -7.65
CA PRO A 272 -11.18 -20.04 -7.71
C PRO A 272 -12.33 -20.80 -7.05
N SER A 273 -12.51 -22.07 -7.43
CA SER A 273 -13.39 -22.94 -6.65
C SER A 273 -12.82 -23.13 -5.25
N LYS A 274 -13.70 -23.43 -4.28
CA LYS A 274 -13.27 -23.81 -2.93
C LYS A 274 -12.24 -24.93 -2.93
N GLU A 275 -12.46 -25.95 -3.77
CA GLU A 275 -11.56 -27.10 -3.91
C GLU A 275 -10.17 -26.68 -4.42
N MET A 276 -10.09 -25.73 -5.37
CA MET A 276 -8.82 -25.17 -5.83
C MET A 276 -8.12 -24.36 -4.75
N CYS A 277 -8.88 -23.55 -4.01
CA CYS A 277 -8.34 -22.74 -2.92
C CYS A 277 -7.73 -23.63 -1.82
N ASP A 278 -8.49 -24.60 -1.32
CA ASP A 278 -8.07 -25.52 -0.25
C ASP A 278 -6.94 -26.45 -0.71
N ALA A 279 -6.80 -26.70 -2.01
CA ALA A 279 -5.70 -27.48 -2.58
C ALA A 279 -4.41 -26.66 -2.80
N THR A 280 -4.48 -25.33 -2.75
CA THR A 280 -3.33 -24.46 -2.98
C THR A 280 -2.59 -24.21 -1.66
N PRO A 281 -1.26 -24.45 -1.61
CA PRO A 281 -0.48 -24.21 -0.39
C PRO A 281 -0.67 -22.78 0.13
N ASP A 282 -0.74 -22.60 1.45
CA ASP A 282 -0.87 -21.30 2.10
C ASP A 282 -2.11 -20.47 1.70
N CYS A 283 -3.11 -21.11 1.07
CA CYS A 283 -4.41 -20.52 0.81
C CYS A 283 -5.51 -21.17 1.66
N LYS A 284 -6.58 -20.43 1.92
CA LYS A 284 -7.75 -20.92 2.68
C LYS A 284 -9.03 -20.22 2.22
N ASP A 285 -10.11 -21.00 2.08
CA ASP A 285 -11.44 -20.45 1.89
C ASP A 285 -11.98 -19.86 3.20
N GLU A 286 -12.14 -18.54 3.25
CA GLU A 286 -12.70 -17.80 4.37
C GLU A 286 -13.87 -16.93 3.90
N TRP A 287 -15.06 -17.23 4.41
CA TRP A 287 -16.31 -16.52 4.07
C TRP A 287 -16.65 -16.52 2.57
N GLY A 288 -16.22 -17.54 1.82
CA GLY A 288 -16.45 -17.64 0.38
C GLY A 288 -15.43 -16.86 -0.47
N TYR A 289 -14.35 -16.40 0.15
CA TYR A 289 -13.20 -15.80 -0.53
C TYR A 289 -11.97 -16.66 -0.26
N CYS A 290 -11.16 -16.88 -1.29
CA CYS A 290 -9.87 -17.53 -1.11
C CYS A 290 -8.84 -16.50 -0.67
N THR A 291 -8.24 -16.67 0.51
CA THR A 291 -7.15 -15.83 1.01
C THR A 291 -5.85 -16.61 0.89
N CYS A 292 -4.78 -15.98 0.39
CA CYS A 292 -3.47 -16.62 0.22
C CYS A 292 -2.39 -15.80 0.93
N LYS A 293 -1.52 -16.47 1.70
CA LYS A 293 -0.47 -15.80 2.47
C LYS A 293 0.76 -15.45 1.65
N THR A 294 1.00 -16.13 0.53
CA THR A 294 2.21 -15.94 -0.28
C THR A 294 1.87 -15.51 -1.70
N LYS A 295 2.81 -14.76 -2.30
CA LYS A 295 2.76 -14.36 -3.71
C LYS A 295 2.66 -15.56 -4.64
N ALA A 296 3.50 -16.58 -4.44
CA ALA A 296 3.50 -17.78 -5.28
C ALA A 296 2.15 -18.49 -5.27
N SER A 297 1.52 -18.63 -4.10
CA SER A 297 0.19 -19.26 -3.98
C SER A 297 -0.91 -18.43 -4.63
N CYS A 298 -0.84 -17.10 -4.52
CA CYS A 298 -1.76 -16.21 -5.20
C CYS A 298 -1.66 -16.34 -6.73
N GLU A 299 -0.44 -16.32 -7.26
CA GLU A 299 -0.16 -16.45 -8.70
C GLU A 299 -0.57 -17.83 -9.24
N LEU A 300 -0.43 -18.91 -8.44
CA LEU A 300 -0.89 -20.25 -8.81
C LEU A 300 -2.40 -20.31 -9.07
N LEU A 301 -3.19 -19.49 -8.37
CA LEU A 301 -4.63 -19.37 -8.58
C LEU A 301 -5.00 -18.37 -9.69
N GLY A 302 -4.00 -17.80 -10.38
CA GLY A 302 -4.19 -16.73 -11.36
C GLY A 302 -4.57 -15.39 -10.72
N GLY A 303 -4.35 -15.23 -9.42
CA GLY A 303 -4.60 -13.99 -8.70
C GLY A 303 -3.46 -12.99 -8.84
N TYR A 304 -3.78 -11.73 -8.52
CA TYR A 304 -2.81 -10.64 -8.43
C TYR A 304 -2.44 -10.40 -6.98
N PHE A 305 -1.17 -10.64 -6.64
CA PHE A 305 -0.68 -10.43 -5.28
C PHE A 305 -0.37 -8.95 -5.06
N MET A 306 -1.05 -8.33 -4.10
CA MET A 306 -0.79 -6.97 -3.65
C MET A 306 -0.21 -7.02 -2.26
N GLY A 307 0.89 -6.31 -2.05
CA GLY A 307 1.47 -6.18 -0.73
C GLY A 307 2.37 -4.97 -0.65
N THR A 308 2.43 -4.40 0.55
CA THR A 308 3.34 -3.31 0.89
C THR A 308 4.35 -3.85 1.87
N THR A 309 5.63 -3.62 1.57
CA THR A 309 6.71 -4.02 2.46
C THR A 309 6.68 -3.20 3.73
N CYS A 310 7.27 -3.73 4.80
CA CYS A 310 7.41 -3.02 6.07
C CYS A 310 8.12 -1.69 5.91
N GLN A 311 9.15 -1.63 5.06
CA GLN A 311 9.87 -0.38 4.79
C GLN A 311 9.00 0.65 4.05
N GLU A 312 8.22 0.22 3.05
CA GLU A 312 7.29 1.10 2.34
C GLU A 312 6.18 1.60 3.28
N GLU A 313 5.69 0.74 4.18
CA GLU A 313 4.63 1.08 5.13
C GLU A 313 5.06 2.12 6.16
N LEU A 314 6.34 2.07 6.60
CA LEU A 314 6.90 3.15 7.44
C LEU A 314 6.89 4.51 6.72
N GLY A 315 6.94 4.53 5.40
CA GLY A 315 6.76 5.76 4.63
C GLY A 315 5.37 6.37 4.82
N TYR A 316 4.34 5.57 5.11
CA TYR A 316 2.98 6.08 5.35
C TYR A 316 2.69 6.44 6.81
N TRP A 317 3.62 6.15 7.73
CA TRP A 317 3.46 6.56 9.13
C TRP A 317 3.60 8.07 9.25
N TYR A 318 2.62 8.71 9.90
CA TYR A 318 2.71 10.13 10.23
C TYR A 318 3.91 10.41 11.14
N PRO A 319 4.53 11.61 11.06
CA PRO A 319 5.65 11.99 11.92
C PRO A 319 5.38 11.74 13.41
N GLY A 320 4.18 12.09 13.89
CA GLY A 320 3.78 11.85 15.28
C GLY A 320 3.75 10.37 15.71
N VAL A 321 3.62 9.42 14.79
CA VAL A 321 3.76 7.98 15.13
C VAL A 321 5.22 7.66 15.43
N HIS A 322 6.17 8.18 14.64
CA HIS A 322 7.58 7.98 14.90
C HIS A 322 8.01 8.64 16.22
N GLU A 323 7.54 9.86 16.50
CA GLU A 323 7.77 10.53 17.77
C GLU A 323 7.23 9.73 18.96
N ALA A 324 5.99 9.22 18.85
CA ALA A 324 5.37 8.39 19.89
C ALA A 324 6.14 7.09 20.14
N VAL A 325 6.62 6.41 19.09
CA VAL A 325 7.48 5.22 19.26
C VAL A 325 8.78 5.57 19.97
N LYS A 326 9.41 6.67 19.59
CA LYS A 326 10.62 7.16 20.26
C LYS A 326 10.35 7.47 21.73
N GLU A 327 9.25 8.16 22.03
CA GLU A 327 8.84 8.48 23.40
C GLU A 327 8.62 7.20 24.22
N ALA A 328 7.95 6.19 23.65
CA ALA A 328 7.72 4.92 24.32
C ALA A 328 9.02 4.18 24.65
N LEU A 329 9.98 4.16 23.71
CA LEU A 329 11.32 3.62 23.95
C LEU A 329 12.07 4.39 25.03
N ASP A 330 12.03 5.73 25.00
CA ASP A 330 12.70 6.57 25.99
C ASP A 330 12.09 6.39 27.40
N LYS A 331 10.76 6.21 27.48
CA LYS A 331 10.03 5.94 28.74
C LYS A 331 10.07 4.47 29.19
N GLN A 332 10.48 3.55 28.31
CA GLN A 332 10.39 2.11 28.51
C GLN A 332 8.95 1.62 28.80
N THR A 333 7.95 2.28 28.21
CA THR A 333 6.54 1.89 28.29
C THR A 333 5.72 2.58 27.21
N CYS A 334 4.66 1.95 26.72
CA CYS A 334 3.67 2.59 25.85
C CYS A 334 2.44 3.11 26.62
N GLN A 335 2.39 2.94 27.94
CA GLN A 335 1.26 3.41 28.75
C GLN A 335 1.19 4.93 28.76
N GLY A 336 0.09 5.47 28.23
CA GLY A 336 -0.15 6.92 28.18
C GLY A 336 0.66 7.65 27.12
N VAL A 337 1.26 6.93 26.17
CA VAL A 337 1.87 7.52 24.97
C VAL A 337 0.79 7.59 23.88
N GLU A 338 0.53 8.79 23.38
CA GLU A 338 -0.45 9.04 22.33
C GLU A 338 0.26 9.32 20.99
N GLY A 339 -0.25 8.73 19.92
CA GLY A 339 0.04 9.13 18.55
C GLY A 339 -1.09 9.99 17.96
N PRO A 340 -1.04 10.32 16.66
CA PRO A 340 -2.01 11.19 15.99
C PRO A 340 -3.48 10.72 16.10
N TRP A 341 -3.68 9.41 16.31
CA TRP A 341 -5.00 8.78 16.32
C TRP A 341 -5.41 8.18 17.67
N GLY A 342 -4.69 8.53 18.76
CA GLY A 342 -4.95 8.03 20.11
C GLY A 342 -3.80 7.16 20.63
N ASP A 343 -4.11 6.12 21.42
CA ASP A 343 -3.10 5.23 22.01
C ASP A 343 -2.20 4.61 20.92
N ILE A 344 -0.89 4.78 21.07
CA ILE A 344 0.12 4.36 20.07
C ILE A 344 0.07 2.86 19.78
N LYS A 345 -0.41 2.05 20.73
CA LYS A 345 -0.51 0.58 20.61
C LYS A 345 -1.26 0.17 19.34
N TYR A 346 -2.34 0.87 19.01
CA TYR A 346 -3.14 0.56 17.82
C TYR A 346 -2.38 0.75 16.51
N SER A 347 -1.43 1.69 16.47
CA SER A 347 -0.64 1.98 15.27
C SER A 347 0.53 1.00 15.10
N VAL A 348 1.08 0.47 16.19
CA VAL A 348 2.33 -0.31 16.14
C VAL A 348 2.15 -1.80 16.32
N ASP A 349 1.07 -2.27 16.98
CA ASP A 349 0.89 -3.68 17.31
C ASP A 349 0.71 -4.56 16.07
N MET A 350 -0.19 -4.16 15.16
CA MET A 350 -0.40 -4.85 13.89
C MET A 350 0.90 -4.92 13.07
N MET A 351 1.64 -3.81 13.05
CA MET A 351 2.89 -3.70 12.31
C MET A 351 4.00 -4.52 12.95
N GLY A 352 4.08 -4.56 14.28
CA GLY A 352 5.07 -5.35 15.01
C GLY A 352 4.97 -6.84 14.70
N PHE A 353 3.73 -7.36 14.63
CA PHE A 353 3.50 -8.75 14.27
C PHE A 353 4.05 -9.12 12.88
N ALA A 354 3.80 -8.27 11.88
CA ALA A 354 4.22 -8.54 10.50
C ALA A 354 5.72 -8.22 10.26
N CYS A 355 6.23 -7.16 10.90
CA CYS A 355 7.49 -6.54 10.56
C CYS A 355 8.65 -6.85 11.52
N CYS A 356 8.39 -7.45 12.68
CA CYS A 356 9.44 -7.78 13.64
C CYS A 356 9.82 -9.28 13.59
N GLY A 357 11.08 -9.59 13.89
CA GLY A 357 11.56 -10.95 14.10
C GLY A 357 10.93 -11.62 15.30
N SER A 358 10.68 -10.87 16.38
CA SER A 358 9.97 -11.30 17.57
C SER A 358 8.49 -11.57 17.33
N GLN A 359 7.93 -11.07 16.22
CA GLN A 359 6.49 -11.00 15.93
C GLN A 359 5.71 -10.23 17.00
N LYS A 360 6.38 -9.30 17.68
CA LYS A 360 5.81 -8.42 18.68
C LYS A 360 6.18 -6.98 18.38
N SER A 361 5.27 -6.07 18.70
CA SER A 361 5.60 -4.65 18.67
C SER A 361 6.46 -4.25 19.87
N VAL A 362 7.06 -3.07 19.75
CA VAL A 362 7.73 -2.35 20.82
C VAL A 362 6.81 -2.22 22.05
N CYS A 363 5.50 -2.03 21.86
CA CYS A 363 4.56 -1.89 22.96
C CYS A 363 4.26 -3.20 23.65
N GLU A 364 4.04 -4.28 22.90
CA GLU A 364 3.85 -5.62 23.47
C GLU A 364 5.07 -6.04 24.31
N GLU A 365 6.27 -5.73 23.83
CA GLU A 365 7.51 -6.08 24.53
C GLU A 365 7.79 -5.19 25.75
N LEU A 366 7.51 -3.88 25.69
CA LEU A 366 7.75 -2.96 26.81
C LEU A 366 6.71 -3.14 27.93
N ASP A 367 5.43 -3.25 27.57
CA ASP A 367 4.34 -3.34 28.55
C ASP A 367 3.98 -4.79 28.92
N ASN A 368 4.62 -5.78 28.28
CA ASN A 368 4.45 -7.22 28.52
C ASN A 368 2.98 -7.67 28.43
N TYR A 369 2.35 -7.41 27.28
CA TYR A 369 1.03 -7.93 26.93
C TYR A 369 1.07 -8.66 25.57
N ASP A 370 -0.05 -9.29 25.22
CA ASP A 370 -0.27 -9.91 23.92
C ASP A 370 -1.42 -9.17 23.24
N ALA A 371 -1.14 -8.54 22.11
CA ALA A 371 -2.13 -7.79 21.34
C ALA A 371 -3.14 -8.72 20.64
N GLY A 372 -2.86 -10.03 20.58
CA GLY A 372 -3.72 -11.04 19.96
C GLY A 372 -3.64 -11.09 18.43
N TYR A 373 -2.85 -10.21 17.79
CA TYR A 373 -2.61 -10.25 16.34
C TYR A 373 -1.91 -11.55 15.90
N SER A 374 -1.15 -12.16 16.80
CA SER A 374 -0.55 -13.49 16.63
C SER A 374 -1.56 -14.61 16.36
N SER A 375 -2.84 -14.40 16.71
CA SER A 375 -3.92 -15.37 16.54
C SER A 375 -4.84 -15.11 15.35
N MET A 376 -4.71 -13.95 14.69
CA MET A 376 -5.62 -13.51 13.61
C MET A 376 -5.14 -13.89 12.20
N TYR A 377 -3.89 -14.31 12.04
CA TYR A 377 -3.27 -14.69 10.77
C TYR A 377 -2.59 -16.04 10.89
#